data_AF-A0A496KXY3-F1
#
_entry.id   AF-A0A496KXY3-F1
#
_cell.length_a   1.000
_cell.length_b   1.000
_cell.length_c   1.000
_cell.angle_alpha   90.00
_cell.angle_beta   90.00
_cell.angle_gamma   90.00
#
_symmetry.space_group_name_H-M   'P 1'
#
loop_
_entity.id
_entity.type
_entity.pdbx_description
1 polymer ?
#
loop_
_entity_poly.entity_id
_entity_poly.type
_entity_poly.pdbx_seq_one_letter_code
_entity_poly.pdbx_strand_id
1 'polypeptide(L)'
;MNKNLLVILACLFLTSSLFAQNPPAQNPQSGAVQRPPRAYANTGGGVLIAPIPDQVYMGAPYMPEPVIRDGNKTLIKNKDYTVSYTNNVNVGVAIVTISGRGNYRDSKDIRFNIIPKSVGLVTVNPVNDQTFRNTQITPDLQLVDNGRPLVKGIDYTLSYSNNINVGIASVTITGKGNYRDTRTLNFKIVAKSISFST
;
A
#
# COMPACT_ATOMS: atom_id res chain seq x y z
N MET A 1 53.60 -63.74 -9.84
CA MET A 1 54.19 -63.03 -10.99
C MET A 1 53.15 -62.08 -11.56
N ASN A 2 53.42 -60.76 -11.45
CA ASN A 2 53.01 -59.62 -12.30
C ASN A 2 51.55 -59.53 -12.82
N LYS A 3 50.83 -58.40 -12.70
CA LYS A 3 51.18 -56.99 -13.05
C LYS A 3 50.26 -56.05 -12.24
N ASN A 4 50.78 -55.00 -11.58
CA ASN A 4 50.87 -53.58 -12.02
C ASN A 4 49.56 -52.98 -12.56
N LEU A 5 49.19 -51.71 -12.41
CA LEU A 5 49.57 -50.54 -11.61
C LEU A 5 48.69 -49.39 -12.18
N LEU A 6 48.27 -48.45 -11.34
CA LEU A 6 47.95 -47.03 -11.62
C LEU A 6 46.73 -46.60 -12.48
N VAL A 7 45.82 -45.89 -11.78
CA VAL A 7 45.40 -44.46 -11.95
C VAL A 7 44.70 -44.05 -13.27
N ILE A 8 43.58 -43.34 -13.15
CA ILE A 8 43.39 -41.92 -13.54
C ILE A 8 41.93 -41.48 -13.30
N LEU A 9 41.86 -40.26 -12.80
CA LEU A 9 40.76 -39.34 -12.50
C LEU A 9 39.94 -38.92 -13.75
N ALA A 10 38.64 -38.62 -13.55
CA ALA A 10 37.94 -37.41 -14.00
C ALA A 10 36.54 -37.62 -14.64
N CYS A 11 35.59 -36.82 -14.12
CA CYS A 11 34.55 -36.05 -14.82
C CYS A 11 33.46 -36.77 -15.65
N LEU A 12 32.17 -36.52 -15.36
CA LEU A 12 31.38 -35.37 -15.86
C LEU A 12 29.84 -35.67 -15.87
N PHE A 13 29.02 -34.77 -15.29
CA PHE A 13 27.61 -34.33 -15.56
C PHE A 13 26.52 -35.34 -16.02
N LEU A 14 25.23 -35.35 -15.64
CA LEU A 14 24.17 -34.34 -15.41
C LEU A 14 22.87 -35.14 -15.05
N THR A 15 22.01 -34.78 -14.10
CA THR A 15 20.67 -34.16 -14.30
C THR A 15 19.72 -34.51 -13.12
N SER A 16 18.63 -33.76 -13.04
CA SER A 16 17.39 -33.99 -12.28
C SER A 16 17.26 -33.33 -10.91
N SER A 17 16.68 -32.14 -10.99
CA SER A 17 15.99 -31.35 -9.98
C SER A 17 15.18 -32.20 -9.00
N LEU A 18 15.52 -32.13 -7.72
CA LEU A 18 14.64 -32.57 -6.64
C LEU A 18 13.97 -31.34 -6.02
N PHE A 19 12.65 -31.33 -6.12
CA PHE A 19 11.75 -30.34 -5.58
C PHE A 19 11.98 -30.15 -4.07
N ALA A 20 12.53 -29.00 -3.68
CA ALA A 20 12.34 -28.49 -2.33
C ALA A 20 10.93 -27.90 -2.26
N GLN A 21 10.01 -28.61 -1.61
CA GLN A 21 8.72 -28.06 -1.22
C GLN A 21 8.99 -26.96 -0.19
N ASN A 22 8.94 -25.70 -0.63
CA ASN A 22 8.87 -24.57 0.29
C ASN A 22 7.56 -24.71 1.10
N PRO A 23 7.61 -24.70 2.44
CA PRO A 23 6.41 -24.66 3.25
C PRO A 23 5.63 -23.36 2.93
N PRO A 24 4.28 -23.35 3.05
CA PRO A 24 3.50 -22.15 2.78
C PRO A 24 4.00 -21.03 3.69
N ALA A 25 4.46 -19.93 3.07
CA ALA A 25 4.86 -18.74 3.79
C ALA A 25 3.66 -18.25 4.62
N GLN A 26 3.79 -18.39 5.94
CA GLN A 26 2.89 -17.75 6.87
C GLN A 26 3.05 -16.23 6.76
N ASN A 27 1.93 -15.57 6.47
CA ASN A 27 1.57 -14.18 6.79
C ASN A 27 2.67 -13.27 7.37
N PRO A 28 3.14 -12.23 6.65
CA PRO A 28 3.76 -11.10 7.29
C PRO A 28 2.69 -10.05 7.64
N GLN A 29 2.04 -10.22 8.79
CA GLN A 29 1.63 -9.08 9.61
C GLN A 29 2.91 -8.37 10.06
N SER A 30 3.22 -7.21 9.48
CA SER A 30 4.29 -6.32 9.91
C SER A 30 4.07 -4.95 9.26
N GLY A 31 4.00 -3.82 9.92
CA GLY A 31 4.16 -3.47 11.33
C GLY A 31 4.09 -1.95 11.34
N ALA A 32 2.92 -1.38 11.61
CA ALA A 32 2.81 0.04 11.88
C ALA A 32 2.86 0.21 13.39
N VAL A 33 3.93 0.85 13.87
CA VAL A 33 4.11 1.27 15.26
C VAL A 33 2.84 2.00 15.69
N GLN A 34 2.03 1.33 16.52
CA GLN A 34 0.91 1.98 17.18
C GLN A 34 1.50 3.02 18.12
N ARG A 35 1.49 4.29 17.71
CA ARG A 35 1.51 5.36 18.70
C ARG A 35 0.19 5.23 19.45
N PRO A 36 0.19 4.96 20.76
CA PRO A 36 -1.06 4.85 21.49
C PRO A 36 -1.85 6.17 21.29
N PRO A 37 -3.17 6.11 21.05
CA PRO A 37 -4.01 7.29 21.13
C PRO A 37 -3.73 7.96 22.46
N ARG A 38 -3.48 9.29 22.45
CA ARG A 38 -3.29 10.07 23.68
C ARG A 38 -4.44 9.74 24.63
N ALA A 39 -4.08 9.21 25.80
CA ALA A 39 -5.02 8.83 26.83
C ALA A 39 -5.91 10.03 27.21
N TYR A 40 -7.17 9.68 27.47
CA TYR A 40 -8.29 10.53 27.83
C TYR A 40 -7.92 11.65 28.82
N ALA A 41 -8.25 12.90 28.48
CA ALA A 41 -8.44 13.93 29.49
C ALA A 41 -9.73 13.59 30.24
N ASN A 42 -9.61 12.93 31.40
CA ASN A 42 -10.72 12.65 32.30
C ASN A 42 -10.72 13.68 33.44
N THR A 43 -11.83 14.39 33.60
CA THR A 43 -12.13 15.11 34.83
C THR A 43 -13.65 15.09 35.06
N GLY A 44 -14.09 14.14 35.89
CA GLY A 44 -15.41 14.15 36.56
C GLY A 44 -16.55 13.43 35.85
N GLY A 45 -16.98 12.28 36.39
CA GLY A 45 -18.35 11.71 36.28
C GLY A 45 -19.08 11.74 34.92
N GLY A 46 -18.35 11.76 33.80
CA GLY A 46 -18.92 12.08 32.49
C GLY A 46 -19.03 10.89 31.54
N VAL A 47 -19.73 11.13 30.44
CA VAL A 47 -19.87 10.20 29.32
C VAL A 47 -18.50 9.85 28.73
N LEU A 48 -18.20 8.55 28.63
CA LEU A 48 -16.99 7.99 28.04
C LEU A 48 -17.21 7.71 26.55
N ILE A 49 -16.26 8.12 25.72
CA ILE A 49 -16.28 7.87 24.27
C ILE A 49 -14.97 7.18 23.90
N ALA A 50 -15.02 5.94 23.40
CA ALA A 50 -13.83 5.21 23.01
C ALA A 50 -13.11 5.91 21.82
N PRO A 51 -11.76 5.89 21.77
CA PRO A 51 -11.01 6.40 20.63
C PRO A 51 -11.30 5.55 19.41
N ILE A 52 -11.32 6.21 18.26
CA ILE A 52 -11.43 5.55 16.97
C ILE A 52 -10.00 5.30 16.47
N PRO A 53 -9.65 4.05 16.10
CA PRO A 53 -8.33 3.75 15.56
C PRO A 53 -8.14 4.40 14.19
N ASP A 54 -6.88 4.63 13.83
CA ASP A 54 -6.50 5.12 12.50
C ASP A 54 -7.00 4.17 11.40
N GLN A 55 -7.37 4.75 10.26
CA GLN A 55 -7.90 4.04 9.09
C GLN A 55 -6.93 4.17 7.92
N VAL A 56 -6.70 3.11 7.15
CA VAL A 56 -5.90 3.18 5.92
C VAL A 56 -6.80 3.57 4.76
N TYR A 57 -6.42 4.56 3.95
CA TYR A 57 -7.17 5.04 2.78
C TYR A 57 -7.62 3.92 1.81
N MET A 58 -8.89 3.94 1.41
CA MET A 58 -9.57 2.96 0.55
C MET A 58 -10.40 3.61 -0.58
N GLY A 59 -10.43 4.94 -0.65
CA GLY A 59 -11.17 5.68 -1.68
C GLY A 59 -12.67 5.82 -1.44
N ALA A 60 -13.16 5.50 -0.24
CA ALA A 60 -14.56 5.64 0.16
C ALA A 60 -14.70 6.35 1.51
N PRO A 61 -15.86 6.92 1.84
CA PRO A 61 -16.10 7.52 3.15
C PRO A 61 -16.00 6.52 4.31
N TYR A 62 -15.30 6.90 5.38
CA TYR A 62 -15.21 6.17 6.64
C TYR A 62 -16.29 6.64 7.61
N MET A 63 -17.09 5.71 8.11
CA MET A 63 -18.19 6.01 9.04
C MET A 63 -18.12 5.09 10.28
N PRO A 64 -17.00 5.10 11.03
CA PRO A 64 -16.85 4.25 12.22
C PRO A 64 -17.87 4.64 13.29
N GLU A 65 -18.61 3.66 13.80
CA GLU A 65 -19.58 3.89 14.86
C GLU A 65 -18.89 4.06 16.22
N PRO A 66 -19.03 5.22 16.90
CA PRO A 66 -18.40 5.44 18.19
C PRO A 66 -19.07 4.62 19.28
N VAL A 67 -18.26 4.04 20.18
CA VAL A 67 -18.76 3.40 21.39
C VAL A 67 -18.83 4.44 22.51
N ILE A 68 -20.05 4.73 22.97
CA ILE A 68 -20.33 5.77 23.96
C ILE A 68 -21.00 5.15 25.19
N ARG A 69 -20.47 5.42 26.39
CA ARG A 69 -20.99 4.89 27.66
C ARG A 69 -21.21 5.99 28.69
N ASP A 70 -22.28 5.85 29.45
CA ASP A 70 -22.60 6.67 30.62
C ASP A 70 -22.71 5.73 31.83
N GLY A 71 -21.65 5.69 32.65
CA GLY A 71 -21.46 4.62 33.64
C GLY A 71 -21.52 3.23 33.00
N ASN A 72 -22.48 2.42 33.42
CA ASN A 72 -22.69 1.07 32.87
C ASN A 72 -23.54 1.04 31.59
N LYS A 73 -24.28 2.10 31.29
CA LYS A 73 -25.19 2.17 30.13
C LYS A 73 -24.40 2.44 28.85
N THR A 74 -24.59 1.62 27.84
CA THR A 74 -24.18 1.93 26.45
C THR A 74 -25.26 2.78 25.80
N LEU A 75 -24.88 3.92 25.22
CA LEU A 75 -25.83 4.80 24.55
C LEU A 75 -26.21 4.26 23.17
N ILE A 76 -27.46 4.48 22.77
CA ILE A 76 -28.03 3.96 21.52
C ILE A 76 -28.11 5.08 20.48
N LYS A 77 -27.51 4.86 19.31
CA LYS A 77 -27.58 5.78 18.17
C LYS A 77 -29.02 6.01 17.74
N ASN A 78 -29.32 7.23 17.32
CA ASN A 78 -30.65 7.76 17.01
C ASN A 78 -31.64 7.77 18.18
N LYS A 79 -31.30 7.30 19.38
CA LYS A 79 -32.12 7.46 20.60
C LYS A 79 -31.47 8.44 21.56
N ASP A 80 -30.27 8.12 22.00
CA ASP A 80 -29.49 8.88 22.98
C ASP A 80 -28.52 9.87 22.30
N TYR A 81 -28.16 9.66 21.04
CA TYR A 81 -27.28 10.56 20.27
C TYR A 81 -27.43 10.38 18.75
N THR A 82 -26.90 11.33 17.97
CA THR A 82 -26.68 11.22 16.52
C THR A 82 -25.22 11.43 16.17
N VAL A 83 -24.79 11.00 14.97
CA VAL A 83 -23.41 11.18 14.49
C VAL A 83 -23.38 11.79 13.09
N SER A 84 -22.45 12.70 12.88
CA SER A 84 -22.07 13.21 11.56
C SER A 84 -20.56 13.14 11.38
N TYR A 85 -20.11 13.18 10.12
CA TYR A 85 -18.71 12.99 9.74
C TYR A 85 -18.24 14.11 8.82
N THR A 86 -17.01 14.56 9.01
CA THR A 86 -16.34 15.49 8.09
C THR A 86 -14.92 15.03 7.81
N ASN A 87 -14.39 15.39 6.63
CA ASN A 87 -13.05 15.03 6.17
C ASN A 87 -12.76 13.52 6.22
N ASN A 88 -13.78 12.68 5.98
CA ASN A 88 -13.74 11.25 6.23
C ASN A 88 -13.50 10.41 4.98
N VAL A 89 -12.80 10.94 3.97
CA VAL A 89 -12.50 10.20 2.72
C VAL A 89 -10.99 10.17 2.47
N ASN A 90 -10.40 11.35 2.33
CA ASN A 90 -8.98 11.50 2.00
C ASN A 90 -8.10 11.39 3.23
N VAL A 91 -6.80 11.15 3.00
CA VAL A 91 -5.78 11.19 4.04
C VAL A 91 -5.82 12.51 4.79
N GLY A 92 -5.74 12.42 6.12
CA GLY A 92 -5.80 13.57 7.01
C GLY A 92 -6.52 13.24 8.30
N VAL A 93 -6.96 14.30 8.99
CA VAL A 93 -7.72 14.18 10.24
C VAL A 93 -9.21 14.24 9.92
N ALA A 94 -9.89 13.11 10.12
CA ALA A 94 -11.34 13.01 10.03
C ALA A 94 -11.97 13.34 11.40
N ILE A 95 -13.18 13.89 11.37
CA ILE A 95 -13.92 14.29 12.57
C ILE A 95 -15.25 13.55 12.59
N VAL A 96 -15.57 12.94 13.74
CA VAL A 96 -16.91 12.47 14.06
C VAL A 96 -17.50 13.42 15.09
N THR A 97 -18.62 14.05 14.74
CA THR A 97 -19.37 14.91 15.65
C THR A 97 -20.52 14.11 16.23
N ILE A 98 -20.46 13.88 17.53
CA ILE A 98 -21.52 13.24 18.31
C ILE A 98 -22.40 14.35 18.86
N SER A 99 -23.70 14.26 18.67
CA SER A 99 -24.68 15.21 19.25
C SER A 99 -25.65 14.45 20.14
N GLY A 100 -25.78 14.86 21.40
CA GLY A 100 -26.71 14.27 22.35
C GLY A 100 -28.17 14.42 21.90
N ARG A 101 -28.99 13.43 22.23
CA ARG A 101 -30.43 13.41 21.98
C ARG A 101 -31.18 12.88 23.21
N GLY A 102 -32.44 13.31 23.36
CA GLY A 102 -33.32 12.83 24.43
C GLY A 102 -32.82 13.30 25.79
N ASN A 103 -32.39 12.35 26.63
CA ASN A 103 -31.83 12.66 27.96
C ASN A 103 -30.39 13.22 27.90
N TYR A 104 -29.78 13.23 26.72
CA TYR A 104 -28.44 13.78 26.49
C TYR A 104 -28.55 15.03 25.61
N ARG A 105 -27.65 15.98 25.82
CA ARG A 105 -27.54 17.24 25.07
C ARG A 105 -26.07 17.52 24.74
N ASP A 106 -25.84 18.67 24.11
CA ASP A 106 -24.51 19.16 23.69
C ASP A 106 -23.85 18.23 22.65
N SER A 107 -22.72 18.69 22.09
CA SER A 107 -22.00 17.97 21.06
C SER A 107 -20.52 17.82 21.41
N LYS A 108 -19.92 16.73 20.92
CA LYS A 108 -18.50 16.44 21.08
C LYS A 108 -17.91 15.94 19.78
N ASP A 109 -16.79 16.55 19.40
CA ASP A 109 -15.96 16.07 18.31
C ASP A 109 -14.93 15.07 18.82
N ILE A 110 -14.83 13.95 18.12
CA ILE A 110 -13.71 13.01 18.22
C ILE A 110 -13.01 12.94 16.86
N ARG A 111 -11.70 12.70 16.91
CA ARG A 111 -10.83 12.71 15.72
C ARG A 111 -10.19 11.34 15.52
N PHE A 112 -10.03 10.96 14.27
CA PHE A 112 -9.21 9.82 13.85
C PHE A 112 -8.42 10.17 12.60
N ASN A 113 -7.28 9.51 12.38
CA ASN A 113 -6.50 9.75 11.18
C ASN A 113 -6.90 8.77 10.07
N ILE A 114 -6.97 9.27 8.84
CA ILE A 114 -6.91 8.47 7.63
C ILE A 114 -5.47 8.54 7.13
N ILE A 115 -4.77 7.42 7.13
CA ILE A 115 -3.37 7.32 6.75
C ILE A 115 -3.20 6.86 5.28
N PRO A 116 -2.13 7.30 4.59
CA PRO A 116 -1.93 6.98 3.18
C PRO A 116 -1.84 5.48 2.91
N LYS A 117 -2.37 5.04 1.77
CA LYS A 117 -2.23 3.66 1.29
C LYS A 117 -0.87 3.47 0.61
N SER A 118 -0.24 2.32 0.83
CA SER A 118 1.01 2.01 0.12
C SER A 118 0.76 1.82 -1.38
N VAL A 119 1.56 2.45 -2.24
CA VAL A 119 1.50 2.24 -3.70
C VAL A 119 1.92 0.82 -4.10
N GLY A 120 2.53 0.07 -3.19
CA GLY A 120 2.79 -1.36 -3.35
C GLY A 120 1.51 -2.21 -3.48
N LEU A 121 0.39 -1.73 -2.95
CA LEU A 121 -0.91 -2.41 -2.97
C LEU A 121 -1.82 -1.97 -4.13
N VAL A 122 -1.31 -1.11 -5.01
CA VAL A 122 -2.03 -0.63 -6.20
C VAL A 122 -1.76 -1.57 -7.37
N THR A 123 -2.76 -1.79 -8.23
CA THR A 123 -2.60 -2.56 -9.45
C THR A 123 -1.86 -1.73 -10.49
N VAL A 124 -0.82 -2.31 -11.09
CA VAL A 124 -0.03 -1.66 -12.15
C VAL A 124 0.05 -2.61 -13.32
N ASN A 125 -0.26 -2.12 -14.52
CA ASN A 125 -0.08 -2.91 -15.72
C ASN A 125 1.41 -3.20 -15.96
N PRO A 126 1.77 -4.39 -16.47
CA PRO A 126 3.14 -4.67 -16.87
C PRO A 126 3.67 -3.64 -17.87
N VAL A 127 4.95 -3.31 -17.75
CA VAL A 127 5.63 -2.42 -18.68
C VAL A 127 6.18 -3.26 -19.82
N ASN A 128 5.68 -3.03 -21.03
CA ASN A 128 6.16 -3.74 -22.21
C ASN A 128 7.59 -3.32 -22.56
N ASP A 129 8.31 -4.24 -23.22
CA ASP A 129 9.63 -3.97 -23.79
C ASP A 129 9.59 -2.77 -24.75
N GLN A 130 10.69 -2.03 -24.77
CA GLN A 130 10.84 -0.78 -25.50
C GLN A 130 11.93 -0.91 -26.56
N THR A 131 11.74 -0.35 -27.75
CA THR A 131 12.80 -0.32 -28.76
C THR A 131 13.75 0.85 -28.51
N PHE A 132 15.05 0.64 -28.70
CA PHE A 132 16.08 1.68 -28.63
C PHE A 132 15.83 2.84 -29.63
N ARG A 133 16.02 4.10 -29.19
CA ARG A 133 15.65 5.31 -29.96
C ARG A 133 16.67 6.45 -29.95
N ASN A 134 17.89 6.24 -29.44
CA ASN A 134 18.92 7.29 -29.20
C ASN A 134 18.49 8.42 -28.24
N THR A 135 17.40 8.24 -27.49
CA THR A 135 16.88 9.22 -26.52
C THR A 135 16.40 8.50 -25.26
N GLN A 136 16.09 9.26 -24.20
CA GLN A 136 15.41 8.72 -23.03
C GLN A 136 14.07 8.09 -23.42
N ILE A 137 13.79 6.95 -22.79
CA ILE A 137 12.57 6.17 -22.94
C ILE A 137 11.82 6.26 -21.61
N THR A 138 10.63 6.85 -21.63
CA THR A 138 9.80 7.05 -20.44
C THR A 138 8.41 6.47 -20.67
N PRO A 139 8.23 5.14 -20.57
CA PRO A 139 6.93 4.52 -20.78
C PRO A 139 5.93 5.02 -19.75
N ASP A 140 4.73 5.39 -20.18
CA ASP A 140 3.65 5.73 -19.27
C ASP A 140 3.09 4.47 -18.59
N LEU A 141 2.67 4.63 -17.34
CA LEU A 141 2.09 3.57 -16.54
C LEU A 141 0.62 3.85 -16.25
N GLN A 142 -0.19 2.80 -16.36
CA GLN A 142 -1.59 2.80 -15.94
C GLN A 142 -1.68 2.15 -14.55
N LEU A 143 -2.03 2.95 -13.55
CA LEU A 143 -2.19 2.53 -12.16
C LEU A 143 -3.68 2.56 -11.80
N VAL A 144 -4.18 1.51 -11.16
CA VAL A 144 -5.58 1.37 -10.77
C VAL A 144 -5.67 0.91 -9.31
N ASP A 145 -6.49 1.60 -8.53
CA ASP A 145 -6.80 1.24 -7.15
C ASP A 145 -8.32 1.03 -7.00
N ASN A 146 -8.75 -0.19 -6.67
CA ASN A 146 -10.17 -0.55 -6.54
C ASN A 146 -11.05 -0.10 -7.73
N GLY A 147 -10.53 -0.20 -8.96
CA GLY A 147 -11.23 0.23 -10.18
C GLY A 147 -11.12 1.73 -10.51
N ARG A 148 -10.53 2.55 -9.63
CA ARG A 148 -10.25 3.97 -9.90
C ARG A 148 -8.85 4.12 -10.54
N PRO A 149 -8.74 4.73 -11.74
CA PRO A 149 -7.46 5.14 -12.30
C PRO A 149 -6.77 6.20 -11.43
N LEU A 150 -5.47 6.04 -11.18
CA LEU A 150 -4.67 7.02 -10.47
C LEU A 150 -4.10 8.07 -11.43
N VAL A 151 -3.95 9.31 -10.94
CA VAL A 151 -3.47 10.43 -11.75
C VAL A 151 -2.01 10.77 -11.45
N LYS A 152 -1.13 10.65 -12.45
CA LYS A 152 0.27 11.06 -12.38
C LYS A 152 0.39 12.54 -12.00
N GLY A 153 1.27 12.87 -11.07
CA GLY A 153 1.47 14.21 -10.50
C GLY A 153 0.59 14.50 -9.26
N ILE A 154 -0.54 13.82 -9.12
CA ILE A 154 -1.49 13.96 -8.00
C ILE A 154 -1.34 12.78 -7.04
N ASP A 155 -1.61 11.57 -7.52
CA ASP A 155 -1.64 10.33 -6.73
C ASP A 155 -0.26 9.65 -6.67
N TYR A 156 0.59 9.89 -7.67
CA TYR A 156 1.94 9.34 -7.74
C TYR A 156 2.86 10.17 -8.66
N THR A 157 4.17 9.93 -8.57
CA THR A 157 5.17 10.41 -9.52
C THR A 157 5.98 9.24 -10.07
N LEU A 158 6.62 9.42 -11.23
CA LEU A 158 7.50 8.44 -11.86
C LEU A 158 8.92 8.99 -11.99
N SER A 159 9.92 8.16 -11.73
CA SER A 159 11.32 8.38 -12.11
C SER A 159 11.86 7.16 -12.84
N TYR A 160 12.87 7.36 -13.68
CA TYR A 160 13.42 6.30 -14.55
C TYR A 160 14.92 6.20 -14.37
N SER A 161 15.45 4.99 -14.53
CA SER A 161 16.89 4.71 -14.52
C SER A 161 17.28 3.76 -15.65
N ASN A 162 18.51 3.88 -16.14
CA ASN A 162 19.07 3.11 -17.25
C ASN A 162 18.19 3.13 -18.52
N ASN A 163 17.49 4.25 -18.77
CA ASN A 163 16.39 4.32 -19.71
C ASN A 163 16.77 4.89 -21.10
N ILE A 164 18.04 4.75 -21.50
CA ILE A 164 18.54 5.23 -22.80
C ILE A 164 19.05 4.04 -23.63
N ASN A 165 20.00 3.29 -23.06
CA ASN A 165 20.70 2.22 -23.76
C ASN A 165 19.93 0.90 -23.70
N VAL A 166 20.24 -0.01 -24.64
CA VAL A 166 19.76 -1.40 -24.63
C VAL A 166 20.15 -2.07 -23.32
N GLY A 167 19.23 -2.83 -22.72
CA GLY A 167 19.43 -3.49 -21.43
C GLY A 167 18.19 -3.50 -20.55
N ILE A 168 18.38 -3.69 -19.24
CA ILE A 168 17.31 -3.60 -18.25
C ILE A 168 17.24 -2.17 -17.71
N ALA A 169 16.12 -1.52 -17.95
CA ALA A 169 15.76 -0.22 -17.40
C ALA A 169 14.75 -0.39 -16.27
N SER A 170 14.58 0.65 -15.46
CA SER A 170 13.60 0.66 -14.37
C SER A 170 12.76 1.93 -14.35
N VAL A 171 11.54 1.79 -13.84
CA VAL A 171 10.64 2.88 -13.48
C VAL A 171 10.28 2.74 -12.01
N THR A 172 10.49 3.80 -11.24
CA THR A 172 10.13 3.88 -9.83
C THR A 172 8.90 4.76 -9.68
N ILE A 173 7.85 4.17 -9.12
CA ILE A 173 6.60 4.81 -8.74
C ILE A 173 6.76 5.29 -7.29
N THR A 174 6.48 6.56 -7.04
CA THR A 174 6.41 7.12 -5.68
C THR A 174 5.00 7.57 -5.41
N GLY A 175 4.36 7.03 -4.36
CA GLY A 175 3.03 7.44 -3.93
C GLY A 175 3.01 8.90 -3.46
N LYS A 176 1.89 9.59 -3.69
CA LYS A 176 1.65 10.98 -3.30
C LYS A 176 0.22 11.18 -2.79
N GLY A 177 0.03 12.16 -1.91
CA GLY A 177 -1.29 12.53 -1.40
C GLY A 177 -1.92 11.40 -0.59
N ASN A 178 -2.94 10.76 -1.15
CA ASN A 178 -3.59 9.60 -0.53
C ASN A 178 -2.75 8.33 -0.55
N TYR A 179 -1.61 8.35 -1.26
CA TYR A 179 -0.69 7.23 -1.41
C TYR A 179 0.69 7.56 -0.84
N ARG A 180 1.42 6.51 -0.42
CA ARG A 180 2.79 6.59 0.11
C ARG A 180 3.66 5.45 -0.44
N ASP A 181 4.89 5.41 0.06
CA ASP A 181 5.93 4.43 -0.27
C ASP A 181 6.31 4.45 -1.76
N THR A 182 7.21 3.55 -2.15
CA THR A 182 7.67 3.43 -3.53
C THR A 182 7.51 2.00 -4.04
N ARG A 183 7.41 1.85 -5.36
CA ARG A 183 7.40 0.56 -6.06
C ARG A 183 8.21 0.68 -7.35
N THR A 184 9.18 -0.19 -7.54
CA THR A 184 10.01 -0.22 -8.75
C THR A 184 9.60 -1.37 -9.66
N LEU A 185 9.47 -1.09 -10.95
CA LEU A 185 9.23 -2.06 -12.01
C LEU A 185 10.39 -2.01 -13.01
N ASN A 186 10.71 -3.16 -13.60
CA ASN A 186 11.74 -3.27 -14.63
C ASN A 186 11.10 -3.45 -16.01
N PHE A 187 11.74 -2.94 -17.04
CA PHE A 187 11.41 -3.18 -18.44
C PHE A 187 12.68 -3.31 -19.27
N LYS A 188 12.61 -4.00 -20.41
CA LYS A 188 13.78 -4.11 -21.30
C LYS A 188 13.74 -3.02 -22.36
N ILE A 189 14.92 -2.50 -22.69
CA ILE A 189 15.15 -1.76 -23.93
C ILE A 189 15.85 -2.73 -24.88
N VAL A 190 15.19 -3.07 -25.99
CA VAL A 190 15.69 -4.00 -27.02
C VAL A 190 16.32 -3.23 -28.18
N ALA A 191 17.27 -3.88 -28.86
CA ALA A 191 17.96 -3.32 -30.02
C ALA A 191 16.97 -2.94 -31.13
N LYS A 192 17.28 -1.86 -31.85
CA LYS A 192 16.55 -1.44 -33.04
C LYS A 192 17.10 -2.19 -34.25
N SER A 193 16.24 -2.87 -35.00
CA SER A 193 16.62 -3.46 -36.29
C SER A 193 16.99 -2.35 -37.28
N ILE A 194 18.08 -2.56 -38.03
CA ILE A 194 18.47 -1.70 -39.14
C ILE A 194 17.82 -2.27 -40.40
N SER A 195 17.04 -1.46 -41.11
CA SER A 195 16.49 -1.79 -42.42
C SER A 195 17.18 -0.93 -43.46
N PHE A 196 17.72 -1.56 -44.50
CA PHE A 196 18.29 -0.88 -45.65
C PHE A 196 17.21 -0.81 -46.74
N SER A 197 16.96 0.38 -47.30
CA SER A 197 16.14 0.50 -48.51
C SER A 197 17.04 0.19 -49.70
N THR A 198 16.66 -0.82 -50.47
CA THR A 198 17.28 -1.19 -51.76
C THR A 198 16.90 -0.21 -52.85
#